data_AF-A0A2V5NKZ9-F1
#
_entry.id   AF-A0A2V5NKZ9-F1
#
_cell.length_a   1.000
_cell.length_b   1.000
_cell.length_c   1.000
_cell.angle_alpha   90.00
_cell.angle_beta   90.00
_cell.angle_gamma   90.00
#
_symmetry.space_group_name_H-M   'P 1'
#
loop_
_entity.id
_entity.type
_entity.pdbx_description
1 polymer ?
#
loop_
_entity_poly.entity_id
_entity_poly.type
_entity_poly.pdbx_seq_one_letter_code
_entity_poly.pdbx_strand_id
1 'polypeptide(L)'
;MGPSGSGKSTLLNLIGGLDRPSKGTVSIAGERIDELSDRRLASWRARHVGFVFQLYNLLPVLTAERNVELPLLLTHLSKAERRKHVETALGIVGLS
;
A
#
# COMPACT_ATOMS: atom_id res chain seq x y z
N MET A 1 -1.85 -3.41 22.04
CA MET A 1 -0.43 -3.80 21.89
C MET A 1 -0.27 -5.26 22.29
N GLY A 2 0.65 -6.02 21.66
CA GLY A 2 0.89 -7.43 21.96
C GLY A 2 2.38 -7.79 21.84
N PRO A 3 2.85 -8.86 22.50
CA PRO A 3 4.28 -9.17 22.65
C PRO A 3 4.95 -9.44 21.29
N SER A 4 6.27 -9.35 21.24
CA SER A 4 7.01 -9.76 20.03
C SER A 4 6.68 -11.22 19.69
N GLY A 5 6.58 -11.55 18.40
CA GLY A 5 6.21 -12.90 17.95
C GLY A 5 4.71 -13.25 18.03
N SER A 6 3.84 -12.36 18.53
CA SER A 6 2.39 -12.62 18.61
C SER A 6 1.63 -12.61 17.28
N GLY A 7 2.33 -12.65 16.13
CA GLY A 7 1.72 -12.70 14.80
C GLY A 7 1.14 -11.38 14.26
N LYS A 8 1.37 -10.23 14.91
CA LYS A 8 0.83 -8.92 14.46
C LYS A 8 1.25 -8.56 13.03
N SER A 9 2.55 -8.66 12.74
CA SER A 9 3.06 -8.36 11.40
C SER A 9 2.49 -9.33 10.36
N THR A 10 2.38 -10.62 10.71
CA THR A 10 1.73 -11.63 9.86
C THR A 10 0.28 -11.26 9.57
N LEU A 11 -0.49 -10.84 10.58
CA LEU A 11 -1.87 -10.41 10.41
C LEU A 11 -1.97 -9.18 9.49
N LEU A 12 -1.13 -8.16 9.71
CA LEU A 12 -1.11 -6.97 8.86
C LEU A 12 -0.71 -7.30 7.42
N ASN A 13 0.24 -8.21 7.22
CA ASN A 13 0.62 -8.68 5.88
C ASN A 13 -0.51 -9.43 5.18
N LEU A 14 -1.26 -10.27 5.90
CA LEU A 14 -2.44 -10.96 5.36
C LEU A 14 -3.52 -9.96 4.95
N ILE A 15 -3.84 -8.97 5.80
CA ILE A 15 -4.81 -7.92 5.50
C ILE A 15 -4.36 -7.07 4.31
N GLY A 16 -3.06 -6.75 4.24
CA GLY A 16 -2.46 -5.98 3.15
C GLY A 16 -2.27 -6.76 1.86
N GLY A 17 -2.59 -8.06 1.82
CA GLY A 17 -2.39 -8.93 0.67
C GLY A 17 -0.91 -9.10 0.29
N LEU A 18 0.01 -8.98 1.25
CA LEU A 18 1.44 -9.28 1.08
C LEU A 18 1.75 -10.76 1.33
N ASP A 19 0.96 -11.41 2.18
CA ASP A 19 1.04 -12.85 2.47
C ASP A 19 -0.29 -13.54 2.12
N ARG A 20 -0.26 -14.87 2.00
CA ARG A 20 -1.45 -15.72 1.84
C ARG A 20 -1.71 -16.54 3.10
N PRO A 21 -2.97 -16.77 3.48
CA PRO A 21 -3.28 -17.65 4.59
C PRO A 21 -2.87 -19.09 4.23
N SER A 22 -2.24 -19.81 5.15
CA SER A 22 -1.98 -21.25 4.95
C SER A 22 -3.28 -22.08 5.02
N LYS A 23 -4.27 -21.60 5.78
CA LYS A 23 -5.63 -22.15 5.91
C LYS A 23 -6.62 -21.02 6.20
N GLY A 24 -7.88 -21.21 5.85
CA GLY A 24 -8.92 -20.21 6.01
C GLY A 24 -8.95 -19.22 4.84
N THR A 25 -9.64 -18.10 5.03
CA THR A 25 -9.99 -17.16 3.96
C THR A 25 -9.74 -15.72 4.39
N VAL A 26 -9.39 -14.84 3.45
CA VAL A 26 -9.24 -13.40 3.71
C VAL A 26 -10.12 -12.63 2.75
N SER A 27 -11.14 -11.97 3.29
CA SER A 27 -12.04 -11.11 2.53
C SER A 27 -11.87 -9.66 2.96
N ILE A 28 -11.68 -8.75 2.00
CA ILE A 28 -11.60 -7.31 2.27
C ILE A 28 -12.59 -6.60 1.33
N ALA A 29 -13.45 -5.74 1.88
CA ALA A 29 -14.49 -5.04 1.14
C ALA A 29 -15.38 -5.98 0.27
N GLY A 30 -15.64 -7.20 0.75
CA GLY A 30 -16.45 -8.21 0.06
C GLY A 30 -15.70 -9.01 -1.03
N GLU A 31 -14.42 -8.73 -1.28
CA GLU A 31 -13.60 -9.46 -2.25
C GLU A 31 -12.71 -10.50 -1.55
N ARG A 32 -12.72 -11.74 -2.04
CA ARG A 32 -11.82 -12.83 -1.60
C ARG A 32 -10.42 -12.63 -2.15
N ILE A 33 -9.62 -11.83 -1.43
CA ILE A 33 -8.28 -11.46 -1.88
C ILE A 33 -7.31 -12.66 -1.86
N ASP A 34 -7.59 -13.67 -1.05
CA ASP A 34 -6.79 -14.91 -0.99
C ASP A 34 -6.88 -15.77 -2.26
N GLU A 35 -7.95 -15.59 -3.05
CA GLU A 35 -8.18 -16.31 -4.31
C GLU A 35 -7.65 -15.54 -5.54
N LEU A 36 -7.20 -14.30 -5.37
CA LEU A 36 -6.64 -13.51 -6.46
C LEU A 36 -5.30 -14.08 -6.92
N SER A 37 -5.04 -14.02 -8.22
CA SER A 37 -3.68 -14.25 -8.75
C SER A 37 -2.76 -13.12 -8.31
N ASP A 38 -1.45 -13.37 -8.28
CA ASP A 38 -0.48 -12.36 -7.79
C ASP A 38 -0.57 -11.03 -8.53
N ARG A 39 -0.81 -11.08 -9.85
CA ARG A 39 -1.04 -9.87 -10.67
C ARG A 39 -2.30 -9.11 -10.24
N ARG A 40 -3.42 -9.83 -10.02
CA ARG A 40 -4.68 -9.21 -9.57
C ARG A 40 -4.54 -8.67 -8.16
N LEU A 41 -3.85 -9.39 -7.27
CA LEU A 41 -3.58 -8.96 -5.90
C LEU A 41 -2.67 -7.72 -5.87
N ALA A 42 -1.66 -7.63 -6.73
CA ALA A 42 -0.84 -6.42 -6.87
C ALA A 42 -1.66 -5.20 -7.32
N SER A 43 -2.52 -5.37 -8.34
CA SER A 43 -3.44 -4.31 -8.76
C SER A 43 -4.46 -3.95 -7.68
N TRP A 44 -4.90 -4.92 -6.88
CA TRP A 44 -5.78 -4.69 -5.75
C TRP A 44 -5.09 -3.86 -4.66
N ARG A 45 -3.85 -4.21 -4.28
CA ARG A 45 -3.05 -3.46 -3.31
C ARG A 45 -2.85 -2.01 -3.73
N ALA A 46 -2.52 -1.77 -5.00
CA ALA A 46 -2.30 -0.42 -5.53
C ALA A 46 -3.53 0.51 -5.42
N ARG A 47 -4.74 -0.04 -5.26
CA ARG A 47 -5.98 0.74 -5.13
C ARG A 47 -6.55 0.81 -3.72
N HIS A 48 -6.27 -0.17 -2.87
CA HIS A 48 -6.96 -0.32 -1.58
C HIS A 48 -6.04 -0.23 -0.36
N VAL A 49 -4.72 -0.37 -0.53
CA VAL A 49 -3.79 -0.49 0.60
C VAL A 49 -2.70 0.57 0.52
N GLY A 50 -2.57 1.34 1.61
CA GLY A 50 -1.42 2.19 1.87
C GLY A 50 -0.60 1.62 3.03
N PHE A 51 0.71 1.41 2.82
CA PHE A 51 1.61 0.94 3.87
C PHE A 51 2.38 2.11 4.48
N VAL A 52 2.36 2.21 5.81
CA VAL A 52 3.24 3.08 6.58
C VAL A 52 4.16 2.21 7.42
N PHE A 53 5.46 2.41 7.25
CA PHE A 53 6.50 1.58 7.85
C PHE A 53 7.21 2.34 8.98
N GLN A 54 7.70 1.60 9.98
CA GLN A 54 8.49 2.18 11.08
C GLN A 54 9.84 2.75 10.59
N LEU A 55 10.50 2.05 9.65
CA LEU A 55 11.57 2.61 8.86
C LEU A 55 10.93 3.14 7.58
N TYR A 56 11.07 4.43 7.30
CA TYR A 56 10.23 5.15 6.31
C TYR A 56 10.22 4.58 4.88
N ASN A 57 11.12 3.64 4.54
CA ASN A 57 11.20 2.96 3.25
C ASN A 57 11.16 3.91 2.03
N LEU A 58 11.65 5.14 2.20
CA LEU A 58 11.79 6.10 1.11
C LEU A 58 13.00 5.73 0.26
N LEU A 59 12.87 5.93 -1.06
CA LEU A 59 13.98 5.83 -1.98
C LEU A 59 14.86 7.09 -1.83
N PRO A 60 16.10 6.96 -1.33
CA PRO A 60 16.92 8.11 -0.92
C PRO A 60 17.38 8.98 -2.10
N VAL A 61 17.35 8.43 -3.32
CA VAL A 61 17.71 9.15 -4.55
C VAL A 61 16.55 9.94 -5.15
N LEU A 62 15.36 9.85 -4.56
CA LEU A 62 14.15 10.53 -5.02
C LEU A 62 13.76 11.67 -4.07
N THR A 63 13.18 12.72 -4.62
CA THR A 63 12.54 13.79 -3.83
C THR A 63 11.31 13.26 -3.10
N ALA A 64 10.79 14.02 -2.13
CA ALA A 64 9.53 13.69 -1.45
C ALA A 64 8.37 13.52 -2.46
N GLU A 65 8.23 14.46 -3.41
CA GLU A 65 7.24 14.37 -4.50
C GLU A 65 7.36 13.07 -5.30
N ARG A 66 8.58 12.69 -5.70
CA ARG A 66 8.80 11.47 -6.50
C ARG A 66 8.54 10.19 -5.70
N ASN A 67 8.84 10.18 -4.41
CA ASN A 67 8.48 9.07 -3.51
C ASN A 67 6.96 8.91 -3.40
N VAL A 68 6.23 10.03 -3.29
CA VAL A 68 4.76 10.03 -3.22
C VAL A 68 4.13 9.69 -4.58
N GLU A 69 4.73 10.10 -5.71
CA GLU A 69 4.22 9.79 -7.06
C GLU A 69 4.41 8.31 -7.42
N LEU A 70 5.50 7.68 -6.99
CA LEU A 70 5.89 6.32 -7.39
C LEU A 70 4.74 5.29 -7.35
N PRO A 71 3.98 5.12 -6.26
CA PRO A 71 2.85 4.18 -6.23
C PRO A 71 1.74 4.54 -7.21
N LEU A 72 1.55 5.83 -7.53
CA LEU A 72 0.53 6.28 -8.47
C LEU A 72 0.84 5.87 -9.91
N LEU A 73 2.10 5.55 -10.25
CA LEU A 73 2.47 5.00 -11.56
C LEU A 73 1.86 3.62 -11.82
N LEU A 74 1.41 2.92 -10.79
CA LEU A 74 0.73 1.61 -10.89
C LEU A 74 -0.78 1.76 -11.12
N THR A 75 -1.28 2.99 -11.22
CA THR A 75 -2.70 3.30 -11.43
C THR A 75 -2.95 3.81 -12.84
N HIS A 76 -4.22 4.05 -13.19
CA HIS A 76 -4.62 4.59 -14.49
C HIS A 76 -4.61 6.12 -14.56
N LEU A 77 -4.08 6.80 -13.53
CA LEU A 77 -4.06 8.26 -13.46
C LEU A 77 -3.09 8.85 -14.51
N SER A 78 -3.55 9.90 -15.19
CA SER A 78 -2.71 10.73 -16.06
C SER A 78 -1.64 11.47 -15.26
N LYS A 79 -0.61 11.97 -15.95
CA LYS A 79 0.46 12.77 -15.33
C LYS A 79 -0.08 13.98 -14.56
N ALA A 80 -1.11 14.65 -15.08
CA ALA A 80 -1.70 15.81 -14.44
C ALA A 80 -2.46 15.43 -13.15
N GLU A 81 -3.21 14.34 -13.17
CA GLU A 81 -3.93 13.84 -11.99
C GLU A 81 -2.97 13.37 -10.89
N ARG A 82 -1.91 12.64 -11.27
CA ARG A 82 -0.88 12.22 -10.31
C ARG A 82 -0.22 13.41 -9.63
N ARG A 83 0.15 14.45 -10.40
CA ARG A 83 0.73 15.67 -9.84
C ARG A 83 -0.21 16.31 -8.82
N LYS A 84 -1.50 16.46 -9.16
CA LYS A 84 -2.50 17.01 -8.23
C LYS A 84 -2.62 16.16 -6.95
N HIS A 85 -2.59 14.84 -7.06
CA HIS A 85 -2.65 13.94 -5.91
C HIS A 85 -1.41 14.06 -5.02
N VAL A 86 -0.22 14.17 -5.61
CA VAL A 86 1.04 14.37 -4.89
C VAL A 86 1.02 15.70 -4.14
N GLU A 87 0.66 16.80 -4.81
CA GLU A 87 0.54 18.12 -4.19
C GLU A 87 -0.45 18.09 -3.01
N THR A 88 -1.62 17.45 -3.20
CA THR A 88 -2.62 17.32 -2.14
C THR A 88 -2.09 16.51 -0.95
N ALA A 89 -1.44 15.37 -1.20
CA ALA A 89 -0.92 14.51 -0.14
C ALA A 89 0.17 15.21 0.68
N LEU A 90 1.08 15.92 0.01
CA LEU A 90 2.14 16.70 0.68
C LEU A 90 1.56 17.89 1.46
N GLY A 91 0.55 18.57 0.92
CA GLY A 91 -0.13 19.65 1.61
C GLY A 91 -0.82 19.22 2.91
N ILE A 92 -1.47 18.05 2.91
CA ILE A 92 -2.13 17.49 4.11
C ILE A 92 -1.14 17.27 5.27
N VAL A 93 0.12 16.96 4.97
CA VAL A 93 1.17 16.72 5.97
C VAL A 93 2.10 17.92 6.19
N GLY A 94 1.79 19.09 5.61
CA GLY A 94 2.55 20.32 5.81
C GLY A 94 3.90 20.37 5.10
N LEU A 95 4.03 19.68 3.96
CA LEU A 95 5.27 19.61 3.16
C LEU A 95 5.16 20.33 1.79
N SER A 96 4.16 21.19 1.61
CA SER A 96 3.92 22.01 0.41
C SER A 96 4.38 23.45 0.58
#